data_AF-A0A3L7NIJ0-F1
#
_entry.id   AF-A0A3L7NIJ0-F1
#
_cell.length_a   1.000
_cell.length_b   1.000
_cell.length_c   1.000
_cell.angle_alpha   90.00
_cell.angle_beta   90.00
_cell.angle_gamma   90.00
#
_symmetry.space_group_name_H-M   'P 1'
#
loop_
_entity.id
_entity.type
_entity.pdbx_description
1 polymer ?
#
loop_
_entity_poly.entity_id
_entity_poly.type
_entity_poly.pdbx_seq_one_letter_code
_entity_poly.pdbx_strand_id
1 'polypeptide(L)'
;MVEHLKKLLTDQIALMRAAVQVLDESRIRVSAFADRLDSELTISERESCEALTSRFARLNDFLLQRVFRTLDQIELADEGTVLDRLQRAEARGLISSAERWRELRLLRNAIAHDYLIESVDRVLRESLIAAPN
;
A
#
# COMPACT_ATOMS: atom_id res chain seq x y z
N MET A 1 -2.97 -25.31 15.02
CA MET A 1 -2.48 -24.68 13.78
C MET A 1 -3.39 -23.54 13.33
N VAL A 2 -4.67 -23.79 13.05
CA VAL A 2 -5.63 -22.75 12.63
C VAL A 2 -5.79 -21.62 13.66
N GLU A 3 -5.87 -21.94 14.96
CA GLU A 3 -6.04 -20.92 16.01
C GLU A 3 -4.86 -19.94 16.10
N HIS A 4 -3.64 -20.43 15.83
CA HIS A 4 -2.45 -19.59 15.77
C HIS A 4 -2.50 -18.64 14.56
N LEU A 5 -2.93 -19.14 13.39
CA LEU A 5 -3.08 -18.31 12.20
C LEU A 5 -4.18 -17.24 12.36
N LYS A 6 -5.28 -17.57 13.04
CA LYS A 6 -6.32 -16.58 13.37
C LYS A 6 -5.79 -15.49 14.27
N LYS A 7 -5.04 -15.84 15.32
CA LYS A 7 -4.37 -14.85 16.19
C LYS A 7 -3.40 -13.98 15.37
N LEU A 8 -2.57 -14.60 14.55
CA LEU A 8 -1.63 -13.90 13.68
C LEU A 8 -2.35 -12.92 12.75
N LEU A 9 -3.46 -13.33 12.12
CA LEU A 9 -4.25 -12.46 11.26
C LEU A 9 -4.83 -11.28 12.05
N THR A 10 -5.34 -11.50 13.26
CA THR A 10 -5.82 -10.43 14.15
C THR A 10 -4.73 -9.41 14.46
N ASP A 11 -3.52 -9.88 14.82
CA ASP A 11 -2.37 -9.02 15.10
C ASP A 11 -1.95 -8.24 13.83
N GLN A 12 -1.97 -8.90 12.66
CA GLN A 12 -1.68 -8.26 11.38
C GLN A 12 -2.72 -7.19 11.03
N ILE A 13 -4.01 -7.44 11.26
CA ILE A 13 -5.08 -6.46 11.03
C ILE A 13 -4.91 -5.25 11.96
N ALA A 14 -4.52 -5.45 13.22
CA ALA A 14 -4.24 -4.34 14.14
C ALA A 14 -3.08 -3.47 13.64
N LEU A 15 -1.98 -4.10 13.21
CA LEU A 15 -0.83 -3.41 12.63
C LEU A 15 -1.18 -2.68 11.33
N MET A 16 -1.97 -3.32 10.46
CA MET A 16 -2.47 -2.73 9.22
C MET A 16 -3.28 -1.46 9.51
N ARG A 17 -4.19 -1.49 10.49
CA ARG A 17 -5.00 -0.33 10.88
C ARG A 17 -4.13 0.84 11.36
N ALA A 18 -3.13 0.56 12.20
CA ALA A 18 -2.18 1.59 12.64
C ALA A 18 -1.36 2.15 11.47
N ALA A 19 -0.91 1.31 10.54
CA ALA A 19 -0.18 1.73 9.35
C ALA A 19 -1.04 2.61 8.42
N VAL A 20 -2.33 2.26 8.25
CA VAL A 20 -3.30 3.07 7.48
C VAL A 20 -3.48 4.44 8.12
N GLN A 21 -3.62 4.53 9.44
CA GLN A 21 -3.77 5.82 10.13
C GLN A 21 -2.57 6.75 9.87
N VAL A 22 -1.35 6.25 10.02
CA VAL A 22 -0.14 7.06 9.81
C VAL A 22 0.04 7.41 8.32
N LEU A 23 -0.36 6.52 7.41
CA LEU A 23 -0.38 6.82 5.99
C LEU A 23 -1.36 7.97 5.68
N ASP A 24 -2.53 7.98 6.31
CA ASP A 24 -3.52 9.03 6.14
C ASP A 24 -3.02 10.39 6.65
N GLU A 25 -2.35 10.43 7.80
CA GLU A 25 -1.69 11.65 8.28
C GLU A 25 -0.62 12.19 7.31
N SER A 26 0.00 11.30 6.52
CA SER A 26 0.96 11.68 5.49
C SER A 26 0.24 12.25 4.27
N ARG A 27 -0.88 11.61 3.89
CA ARG A 27 -1.74 12.04 2.79
C ARG A 27 -2.29 13.44 3.06
N ILE A 28 -2.80 13.69 4.26
CA ILE A 28 -3.32 15.00 4.68
C ILE A 28 -2.22 16.07 4.58
N ARG A 29 -1.00 15.78 5.06
CA ARG A 29 0.14 16.70 4.96
C ARG A 29 0.47 17.04 3.51
N VAL A 30 0.58 16.05 2.64
CA VAL A 30 0.87 16.27 1.22
C VAL A 30 -0.28 16.97 0.51
N SER A 31 -1.53 16.68 0.85
CA SER A 31 -2.70 17.34 0.25
C SER A 31 -2.75 18.84 0.51
N ALA A 32 -2.15 19.31 1.61
CA ALA A 32 -2.11 20.73 1.95
C ALA A 32 -1.31 21.57 0.93
N PHE A 33 -0.45 20.94 0.13
CA PHE A 33 0.34 21.58 -0.92
C PHE A 33 0.22 20.85 -2.27
N ALA A 34 -0.82 20.03 -2.46
CA ALA A 34 -0.99 19.22 -3.67
C ALA A 34 -1.02 20.05 -4.97
N ASP A 35 -1.58 21.27 -4.92
CA ASP A 35 -1.65 22.17 -6.08
C ASP A 35 -0.28 22.68 -6.55
N ARG A 36 0.76 22.53 -5.71
CA ARG A 36 2.12 23.03 -5.96
C ARG A 36 3.14 21.91 -6.15
N LEU A 37 2.69 20.67 -6.34
CA LEU A 37 3.59 19.53 -6.53
C LEU A 37 4.47 19.68 -7.77
N ASP A 38 3.93 20.28 -8.84
CA ASP A 38 4.66 20.55 -10.08
C ASP A 38 5.59 21.80 -9.98
N SER A 39 5.75 22.37 -8.79
CA SER A 39 6.58 23.54 -8.50
C SER A 39 7.76 23.18 -7.58
N GLU A 40 8.62 24.16 -7.30
CA GLU A 40 9.72 23.96 -6.37
C GLU A 40 9.20 23.73 -4.94
N LEU A 41 9.32 22.50 -4.46
CA LEU A 41 9.00 22.10 -3.09
C LEU A 41 10.13 22.43 -2.13
N THR A 42 9.77 22.89 -0.94
CA THR A 42 10.68 23.02 0.20
C THR A 42 11.18 21.66 0.65
N ILE A 43 12.28 21.64 1.42
CA ILE A 43 12.86 20.40 1.99
C ILE A 43 11.80 19.63 2.80
N SER A 44 11.03 20.32 3.65
CA SER A 44 10.01 19.67 4.49
C SER A 44 8.84 19.09 3.68
N GLU A 45 8.45 19.73 2.58
CA GLU A 45 7.44 19.20 1.67
C GLU A 45 7.95 17.95 0.93
N ARG A 46 9.21 17.95 0.51
CA ARG A 46 9.86 16.77 -0.10
C ARG A 46 9.94 15.60 0.88
N GLU A 47 10.38 15.85 2.12
CA GLU A 47 10.39 14.85 3.19
C GLU A 47 8.99 14.29 3.47
N SER A 48 7.95 15.15 3.42
CA SER A 48 6.57 14.72 3.59
C SER A 48 6.10 13.81 2.45
N CYS A 49 6.50 14.10 1.20
CA CYS A 49 6.23 13.25 0.04
C CYS A 49 6.96 11.89 0.14
N GLU A 50 8.24 11.89 0.50
CA GLU A 50 9.02 10.67 0.71
C GLU A 50 8.40 9.80 1.81
N ALA A 51 7.97 10.43 2.90
CA ALA A 51 7.33 9.72 3.99
C ALA A 51 5.98 9.11 3.55
N LEU A 52 5.19 9.81 2.73
CA LEU A 52 3.96 9.28 2.13
C LEU A 52 4.24 8.06 1.23
N THR A 53 5.16 8.17 0.27
CA THR A 53 5.48 7.09 -0.67
C THR A 53 6.08 5.88 0.03
N SER A 54 6.98 6.09 0.99
CA SER A 54 7.57 5.04 1.83
C SER A 54 6.51 4.30 2.67
N ARG A 55 5.56 5.03 3.28
CA ARG A 55 4.46 4.42 4.05
C ARG A 55 3.51 3.64 3.13
N PHE A 56 3.20 4.17 1.95
CA PHE A 56 2.36 3.50 0.96
C PHE A 56 2.99 2.17 0.50
N ALA A 57 4.28 2.19 0.12
CA ALA A 57 5.01 1.00 -0.31
C ALA A 57 5.01 -0.09 0.77
N ARG A 58 5.30 0.29 2.03
CA ARG A 58 5.28 -0.63 3.17
C ARG A 58 3.91 -1.22 3.44
N LEU A 59 2.84 -0.42 3.34
CA LEU A 59 1.47 -0.92 3.54
C LEU A 59 1.09 -1.92 2.43
N ASN A 60 1.40 -1.61 1.18
CA ASN A 60 1.12 -2.50 0.04
C ASN A 60 1.81 -3.87 0.21
N ASP A 61 3.08 -3.86 0.61
CA ASP A 61 3.81 -5.09 0.92
C ASP A 61 3.22 -5.85 2.09
N PHE A 62 2.88 -5.15 3.17
CA PHE A 62 2.33 -5.78 4.36
C PHE A 62 1.01 -6.50 4.06
N LEU A 63 0.11 -5.85 3.32
CA LEU A 63 -1.16 -6.43 2.92
C LEU A 63 -0.96 -7.68 2.07
N LEU A 64 -0.14 -7.59 1.03
CA LEU A 64 0.00 -8.66 0.03
C LEU A 64 0.87 -9.84 0.51
N GLN A 65 1.92 -9.54 1.28
CA GLN A 65 2.88 -10.56 1.72
C GLN A 65 2.51 -11.17 3.06
N ARG A 66 1.70 -10.49 3.88
CA ARG A 66 1.30 -10.96 5.22
C ARG A 66 -0.20 -11.19 5.30
N VAL A 67 -1.04 -10.15 5.24
CA VAL A 67 -2.50 -10.28 5.49
C VAL A 67 -3.15 -11.27 4.53
N PHE A 68 -3.02 -11.05 3.21
CA PHE A 68 -3.64 -11.93 2.21
C PHE A 68 -3.03 -13.33 2.22
N ARG A 69 -1.72 -13.44 2.49
CA ARG A 69 -1.04 -14.75 2.58
C ARG A 69 -1.53 -15.55 3.78
N THR A 70 -1.65 -14.92 4.95
CA THR A 70 -2.15 -15.57 6.16
C THR A 70 -3.63 -15.95 6.00
N LEU A 71 -4.43 -15.14 5.30
CA LEU A 71 -5.80 -15.51 4.98
C LEU A 71 -5.87 -16.74 4.06
N ASP A 72 -5.08 -16.78 2.99
CA ASP A 72 -4.99 -17.95 2.11
C ASP A 72 -4.59 -19.22 2.91
N GLN A 73 -3.65 -19.10 3.85
CA GLN A 73 -3.24 -20.22 4.72
C GLN A 73 -4.36 -20.70 5.65
N ILE A 74 -5.19 -19.80 6.17
CA ILE A 74 -6.34 -20.16 7.02
C ILE A 74 -7.36 -20.96 6.21
N GLU A 75 -7.56 -20.59 4.95
CA GLU A 75 -8.49 -21.25 4.02
C GLU A 75 -7.89 -22.50 3.35
N LEU A 76 -6.64 -22.86 3.69
CA LEU A 76 -5.90 -23.96 3.06
C LEU A 76 -5.81 -23.81 1.53
N ALA A 77 -5.79 -22.57 1.04
CA ALA A 77 -5.60 -22.30 -0.37
C ALA A 77 -4.14 -22.59 -0.76
N ASP A 78 -3.94 -23.07 -1.99
CA ASP A 78 -2.61 -23.25 -2.55
C ASP A 78 -1.85 -21.91 -2.58
N GLU A 79 -0.56 -21.95 -2.24
CA GLU A 79 0.26 -20.73 -2.12
C GLU A 79 0.21 -19.90 -3.43
N GLY A 80 0.27 -20.60 -4.57
CA GLY A 80 0.15 -20.03 -5.90
C GLY A 80 1.14 -18.90 -6.17
N THR A 81 0.84 -18.10 -7.17
CA THR A 81 1.54 -16.86 -7.48
C THR A 81 0.95 -15.68 -6.69
N VAL A 82 1.64 -14.54 -6.75
CA VAL A 82 1.10 -13.28 -6.24
C VAL A 82 -0.19 -12.89 -6.96
N LEU A 83 -0.31 -13.21 -8.26
CA LEU A 83 -1.52 -12.95 -9.03
C LEU A 83 -2.70 -13.76 -8.51
N ASP A 84 -2.47 -15.06 -8.24
CA ASP A 84 -3.52 -15.94 -7.71
C ASP A 84 -4.01 -15.41 -6.35
N ARG A 85 -3.10 -14.94 -5.49
CA ARG A 85 -3.46 -14.30 -4.22
C ARG A 85 -4.31 -13.05 -4.40
N LEU A 86 -4.00 -12.19 -5.37
CA LEU A 86 -4.79 -11.00 -5.67
C LEU A 86 -6.18 -11.38 -6.22
N GLN A 87 -6.25 -12.34 -7.12
CA GLN A 87 -7.53 -12.84 -7.65
C GLN A 87 -8.41 -13.41 -6.55
N ARG A 88 -7.84 -14.20 -5.63
CA ARG A 88 -8.59 -14.69 -4.48
C ARG A 88 -9.00 -13.56 -3.53
N ALA A 89 -8.15 -12.56 -3.31
CA ALA A 89 -8.53 -11.39 -2.50
C ALA A 89 -9.69 -10.60 -3.13
N GLU A 90 -9.72 -10.47 -4.46
CA GLU A 90 -10.82 -9.86 -5.21
C GLU A 90 -12.10 -10.70 -5.13
N ALA A 91 -12.00 -12.02 -5.33
CA ALA A 91 -13.13 -12.94 -5.21
C ALA A 91 -13.76 -12.94 -3.80
N ARG A 92 -12.98 -12.62 -2.76
CA ARG A 92 -13.45 -12.45 -1.38
C ARG A 92 -14.01 -11.05 -1.08
N GLY A 93 -13.94 -10.11 -2.02
CA GLY A 93 -14.34 -8.72 -1.83
C GLY A 93 -13.41 -7.91 -0.92
N LEU A 94 -12.19 -8.39 -0.66
CA LEU A 94 -11.20 -7.66 0.15
C LEU A 94 -10.58 -6.50 -0.62
N ILE A 95 -10.54 -6.63 -1.95
CA ILE A 95 -10.07 -5.62 -2.88
C ILE A 95 -11.09 -5.52 -4.03
N SER A 96 -11.22 -4.34 -4.61
CA SER A 96 -12.17 -4.11 -5.71
C SER A 96 -11.67 -4.59 -7.07
N SER A 97 -10.36 -4.75 -7.25
CA SER A 97 -9.77 -5.20 -8.52
C SER A 97 -8.36 -5.75 -8.32
N ALA A 98 -8.12 -6.99 -8.74
CA ALA A 98 -6.77 -7.57 -8.76
C ALA A 98 -5.86 -6.81 -9.75
N GLU A 99 -6.41 -6.32 -10.86
CA GLU A 99 -5.65 -5.55 -11.85
C GLU A 99 -5.17 -4.22 -11.26
N ARG A 100 -6.05 -3.47 -10.59
CA ARG A 100 -5.64 -2.25 -9.89
C ARG A 100 -4.52 -2.53 -8.88
N TRP A 101 -4.58 -3.64 -8.17
CA TRP A 101 -3.54 -4.02 -7.24
C TRP A 101 -2.20 -4.38 -7.89
N ARG A 102 -2.21 -4.89 -9.13
CA ARG A 102 -0.98 -5.07 -9.92
C ARG A 102 -0.35 -3.72 -10.26
N GLU A 103 -1.15 -2.74 -10.66
CA GLU A 103 -0.67 -1.36 -10.90
C GLU A 103 -0.06 -0.76 -9.63
N LEU A 104 -0.72 -0.89 -8.47
CA LEU A 104 -0.20 -0.41 -7.19
C LEU A 104 1.13 -1.10 -6.81
N ARG A 105 1.31 -2.37 -7.20
CA ARG A 105 2.56 -3.10 -6.98
C ARG A 105 3.68 -2.58 -7.90
N LEU A 106 3.37 -2.22 -9.14
CA LEU A 106 4.32 -1.56 -10.04
C LEU A 106 4.73 -0.19 -9.49
N LEU A 107 3.76 0.58 -9.00
CA LEU A 107 3.99 1.86 -8.33
C LEU A 107 4.91 1.71 -7.10
N ARG A 108 4.61 0.74 -6.22
CA ARG A 108 5.46 0.37 -5.09
C ARG A 108 6.88 0.00 -5.54
N ASN A 109 7.03 -0.76 -6.63
CA ASN A 109 8.35 -1.14 -7.14
C ASN A 109 9.12 0.06 -7.69
N ALA A 110 8.44 1.04 -8.30
CA ALA A 110 9.07 2.28 -8.73
C ALA A 110 9.56 3.11 -7.52
N ILE A 111 8.75 3.18 -6.46
CA ILE A 111 9.11 3.83 -5.18
C ILE A 111 10.36 3.18 -4.58
N ALA A 112 10.40 1.85 -4.51
CA ALA A 112 11.51 1.11 -3.88
C ALA A 112 12.84 1.19 -4.65
N HIS A 113 12.80 1.53 -5.94
CA HIS A 113 13.99 1.71 -6.77
C HIS A 113 14.43 3.18 -6.88
N ASP A 114 13.95 4.07 -6.01
CA ASP A 114 14.33 5.49 -5.93
C ASP A 114 14.28 6.28 -7.25
N TYR A 115 13.50 5.83 -8.24
CA TYR A 115 13.17 6.63 -9.42
C TYR A 115 12.46 7.95 -9.06
N LEU A 116 12.06 8.09 -7.79
CA LEU A 116 11.41 9.24 -7.18
C LEU A 116 12.20 10.54 -7.22
N ILE A 117 13.54 10.56 -7.36
CA ILE A 117 14.27 11.85 -7.36
C ILE A 117 14.06 12.61 -8.69
N GLU A 118 13.73 11.92 -9.79
CA GLU A 118 13.41 12.55 -11.08
C GLU A 118 11.92 12.41 -11.49
N SER A 119 11.13 11.57 -10.79
CA SER A 119 9.74 11.23 -11.19
C SER A 119 8.65 11.49 -10.13
N VAL A 120 8.90 12.37 -9.14
CA VAL A 120 7.98 12.69 -8.03
C VAL A 120 6.53 12.89 -8.51
N ASP A 121 6.32 13.59 -9.63
CA ASP A 121 5.00 14.05 -10.07
C ASP A 121 3.99 12.94 -10.38
N ARG A 122 4.44 11.81 -10.93
CA ARG A 122 3.52 10.75 -11.37
C ARG A 122 3.13 9.82 -10.22
N VAL A 123 4.12 9.38 -9.44
CA VAL A 123 3.89 8.40 -8.37
C VAL A 123 3.03 9.00 -7.27
N LEU A 124 3.33 10.25 -6.89
CA LEU A 124 2.59 10.96 -5.85
C LEU A 124 1.12 11.17 -6.24
N ARG A 125 0.86 11.50 -7.51
CA ARG A 125 -0.49 11.68 -8.07
C ARG A 125 -1.28 10.37 -8.08
N GLU A 126 -0.68 9.27 -8.49
CA GLU A 126 -1.33 7.95 -8.49
C GLU A 126 -1.58 7.43 -7.06
N SER A 127 -0.68 7.70 -6.11
CA SER A 127 -0.85 7.37 -4.69
C SER A 127 -1.96 8.20 -4.02
N LEU A 128 -2.12 9.48 -4.38
CA LEU A 128 -3.20 10.34 -3.87
C LEU A 128 -4.59 9.83 -4.32
N ILE A 129 -4.69 9.37 -5.58
CA ILE A 129 -5.93 8.82 -6.16
C ILE A 129 -6.26 7.42 -5.58
N ALA A 130 -5.25 6.65 -5.18
CA ALA A 130 -5.43 5.27 -4.73
C ALA A 130 -5.81 5.11 -3.24
N ALA A 131 -5.76 6.17 -2.44
CA ALA A 131 -6.06 6.09 -1.00
C ALA A 131 -7.59 6.15 -0.77
N PRO A 132 -8.21 5.16 -0.10
CA PRO A 132 -9.65 5.15 0.15
C PRO A 132 -10.10 6.31 1.06
N ASN A 133 -11.34 6.77 0.88
CA ASN A 133 -11.99 7.79 1.71
C ASN A 133 -12.23 7.30 3.14
#